data_AF-A0A8I6YG48-F1
#
_entry.id   AF-A0A8I6YG48-F1
#
_cell.length_a   1.000
_cell.length_b   1.000
_cell.length_c   1.000
_cell.angle_alpha   90.00
_cell.angle_beta   90.00
_cell.angle_gamma   90.00
#
_symmetry.space_group_name_H-M   'P 1'
#
loop_
_entity.id
_entity.type
_entity.pdbx_description
1 polymer ?
#
loop_
_entity_poly.entity_id
_entity_poly.type
_entity_poly.pdbx_seq_one_letter_code
_entity_poly.pdbx_strand_id
1 'polypeptide(L)'
;MKTVQPISLAFSGIVIILLCTTITAQAADTKPVASGIILEACKNVSSDSFKVRFTHDFCVSTLQPDNRSADAKDYRILALVAVDAMKSQATAVTAKVEKLIQGATKDKIATRALGFCRVDYSGMVSTLEICHDIIQSFEIRKGNEGPTPFLLIGCIEKTTKAINDCADKTEFASISVGLMKEYEDLSMFANLSSSLLLLFITSPPPRGLGLDIPSD
;
A
#
# COMPACT_ATOMS: atom_id res chain seq x y z
N MET A 1 55.97 -44.19 -46.93
CA MET A 1 55.07 -44.82 -47.91
C MET A 1 54.41 -46.03 -47.27
N LYS A 2 53.15 -45.88 -46.83
CA LYS A 2 52.13 -46.92 -46.64
C LYS A 2 50.82 -46.17 -46.39
N THR A 3 50.05 -46.04 -47.46
CA THR A 3 48.66 -45.61 -47.48
C THR A 3 47.81 -46.63 -46.71
N VAL A 4 46.93 -46.15 -45.84
CA VAL A 4 45.85 -46.98 -45.27
C VAL A 4 44.54 -46.22 -45.45
N GLN A 5 43.60 -46.97 -46.02
CA GLN A 5 42.31 -46.61 -46.60
C GLN A 5 41.27 -46.17 -45.54
N PRO A 6 40.36 -45.23 -45.85
CA PRO A 6 39.22 -44.94 -44.96
C PRO A 6 38.10 -45.95 -45.21
N ILE A 7 37.65 -46.62 -44.15
CA ILE A 7 36.42 -47.41 -44.16
C ILE A 7 35.26 -46.46 -43.87
N SER A 8 34.42 -46.29 -44.90
CA SER A 8 33.08 -45.72 -44.81
C SER A 8 32.14 -46.72 -44.16
N LEU A 9 31.44 -46.31 -43.10
CA LEU A 9 30.19 -46.93 -42.66
C LEU A 9 29.18 -45.83 -42.40
N ALA A 10 28.23 -45.74 -43.31
CA ALA A 10 26.99 -44.98 -43.20
C ALA A 10 25.97 -45.72 -42.31
N PHE A 11 24.86 -45.03 -42.01
CA PHE A 11 23.69 -45.44 -41.22
C PHE A 11 23.90 -45.34 -39.71
N SER A 12 23.13 -44.59 -38.92
CA SER A 12 21.69 -44.33 -39.03
C SER A 12 21.37 -43.00 -38.34
N GLY A 13 20.72 -42.08 -39.06
CA GLY A 13 20.26 -40.82 -38.51
C GLY A 13 19.08 -41.04 -37.57
N ILE A 14 19.31 -40.94 -36.27
CA ILE A 14 18.24 -40.79 -35.28
C ILE A 14 17.95 -39.30 -35.18
N VAL A 15 16.97 -38.82 -35.97
CA VAL A 15 16.40 -37.49 -35.79
C VAL A 15 15.50 -37.55 -34.55
N ILE A 16 16.00 -37.08 -33.41
CA ILE A 16 15.18 -36.87 -32.22
C ILE A 16 14.36 -35.60 -32.47
N ILE A 17 13.12 -35.76 -32.94
CA ILE A 17 12.15 -34.66 -32.99
C ILE A 17 11.69 -34.41 -31.54
N LEU A 18 12.32 -33.45 -30.86
CA LEU A 18 11.86 -32.93 -29.58
C LEU A 18 10.57 -32.13 -29.81
N LEU A 19 9.42 -32.74 -29.53
CA LEU A 19 8.14 -32.04 -29.44
C LEU A 19 8.10 -31.26 -28.12
N CYS A 20 8.51 -30.00 -28.15
CA CYS A 20 8.23 -29.05 -27.06
C CYS A 20 6.75 -28.67 -27.08
N THR A 21 5.89 -29.46 -26.44
CA THR A 21 4.54 -29.00 -26.12
C THR A 21 4.63 -28.02 -24.95
N THR A 22 4.70 -26.73 -25.24
CA THR A 22 4.45 -25.69 -24.25
C THR A 22 3.01 -25.81 -23.81
N ILE A 23 2.78 -26.41 -22.64
CA ILE A 23 1.50 -26.28 -21.94
C ILE A 23 1.46 -24.82 -21.49
N THR A 24 0.84 -23.95 -22.29
CA THR A 24 0.41 -22.64 -21.81
C THR A 24 -0.72 -22.91 -20.83
N ALA A 25 -0.37 -23.05 -19.55
CA ALA A 25 -1.34 -22.89 -18.49
C ALA A 25 -1.89 -21.47 -18.62
N GLN A 26 -3.10 -21.34 -19.19
CA GLN A 26 -3.91 -20.16 -18.97
C GLN A 26 -4.20 -20.17 -17.47
N ALA A 27 -3.44 -19.39 -16.71
CA ALA A 27 -3.92 -18.92 -15.43
C ALA A 27 -5.22 -18.20 -15.74
N ALA A 28 -6.36 -18.85 -15.49
CA ALA A 28 -7.59 -18.12 -15.39
C ALA A 28 -7.32 -17.03 -14.34
N ASP A 29 -7.45 -15.76 -14.74
CA ASP A 29 -7.42 -14.58 -13.87
C ASP A 29 -8.60 -14.68 -12.90
N THR A 30 -8.53 -15.65 -12.00
CA THR A 30 -9.48 -15.82 -10.93
C THR A 30 -9.01 -14.84 -9.88
N LYS A 31 -9.48 -13.59 -10.01
CA LYS A 31 -9.25 -12.57 -9.01
C LYS A 31 -9.58 -13.20 -7.64
N PRO A 32 -8.65 -13.23 -6.67
CA PRO A 32 -8.87 -13.92 -5.40
C PRO A 32 -10.18 -13.45 -4.79
N VAL A 33 -11.12 -14.33 -4.46
CA VAL A 33 -12.36 -13.90 -3.81
C VAL A 33 -11.99 -13.25 -2.48
N ALA A 34 -12.50 -12.04 -2.20
CA ALA A 34 -12.20 -11.35 -0.95
C ALA A 34 -12.61 -12.23 0.25
N SER A 35 -11.73 -12.34 1.24
CA SER A 35 -12.02 -13.07 2.46
C SER A 35 -13.16 -12.39 3.24
N GLY A 36 -13.88 -13.17 4.05
CA GLY A 36 -15.00 -12.64 4.85
C GLY A 36 -14.60 -11.45 5.73
N ILE A 37 -13.40 -11.49 6.32
CA ILE A 37 -12.87 -10.40 7.16
C ILE A 37 -12.61 -9.11 6.37
N ILE A 38 -12.16 -9.19 5.10
CA ILE A 38 -11.98 -8.01 4.24
C ILE A 38 -13.34 -7.36 3.97
N LEU A 39 -14.33 -8.16 3.55
CA LEU A 39 -15.67 -7.66 3.22
C LEU A 39 -16.34 -7.02 4.46
N GLU A 40 -16.22 -7.66 5.61
CA GLU A 40 -16.74 -7.14 6.87
C GLU A 40 -16.03 -5.84 7.28
N ALA A 41 -14.69 -5.82 7.29
CA ALA A 41 -13.92 -4.64 7.63
C ALA A 41 -14.26 -3.47 6.71
N CYS A 42 -14.23 -3.69 5.39
CA CYS A 42 -14.54 -2.67 4.40
C CYS A 42 -15.96 -2.13 4.54
N LYS A 43 -16.95 -2.99 4.75
CA LYS A 43 -18.33 -2.57 5.03
C LYS A 43 -18.40 -1.66 6.26
N ASN A 44 -17.70 -2.00 7.33
CA ASN A 44 -17.71 -1.22 8.56
C ASN A 44 -17.04 0.14 8.37
N VAL A 45 -15.84 0.17 7.77
CA VAL A 45 -15.05 1.40 7.64
C VAL A 45 -15.52 2.33 6.53
N SER A 46 -16.24 1.82 5.52
CA SER A 46 -16.74 2.62 4.39
C SER A 46 -18.22 3.00 4.51
N SER A 47 -18.86 2.73 5.64
CA SER A 47 -20.31 2.92 5.83
C SER A 47 -20.76 4.38 5.72
N ASP A 48 -19.90 5.32 6.10
CA ASP A 48 -20.13 6.76 5.98
C ASP A 48 -19.05 7.41 5.10
N SER A 49 -19.17 7.18 3.79
CA SER A 49 -18.19 7.66 2.79
C SER A 49 -18.05 9.19 2.76
N PHE A 50 -19.05 9.95 3.22
CA PHE A 50 -18.96 11.40 3.35
C PHE A 50 -17.98 11.82 4.45
N LYS A 51 -17.86 11.03 5.53
CA LYS A 51 -16.88 11.26 6.59
C LYS A 51 -15.51 10.73 6.24
N VAL A 52 -15.42 9.48 5.75
CA VAL A 52 -14.13 8.80 5.55
C VAL A 52 -13.48 9.06 4.19
N ARG A 53 -14.24 9.61 3.22
CA ARG A 53 -13.78 9.99 1.88
C ARG A 53 -13.08 8.88 1.08
N PHE A 54 -13.48 7.62 1.27
CA PHE A 54 -13.14 6.49 0.40
C PHE A 54 -14.35 5.56 0.25
N THR A 55 -14.32 4.67 -0.75
CA THR A 55 -15.41 3.74 -1.05
C THR A 55 -15.13 2.32 -0.55
N HIS A 56 -16.19 1.52 -0.41
CA HIS A 56 -16.06 0.09 -0.17
C HIS A 56 -15.14 -0.59 -1.18
N ASP A 57 -15.31 -0.28 -2.47
CA ASP A 57 -14.52 -0.87 -3.55
C ASP A 57 -13.05 -0.47 -3.47
N PHE A 58 -12.75 0.78 -3.09
CA PHE A 58 -11.38 1.21 -2.82
C PHE A 58 -10.75 0.38 -1.69
N CYS A 59 -11.48 0.19 -0.58
CA CYS A 59 -11.01 -0.65 0.53
C CYS A 59 -10.73 -2.09 0.09
N VAL A 60 -11.70 -2.74 -0.58
CA VAL A 60 -11.55 -4.14 -1.01
C VAL A 60 -10.40 -4.28 -2.01
N SER A 61 -10.33 -3.41 -3.02
CA SER A 61 -9.28 -3.46 -4.03
C SER A 61 -7.88 -3.16 -3.49
N THR A 62 -7.79 -2.39 -2.39
CA THR A 62 -6.53 -2.16 -1.67
C THR A 62 -6.07 -3.39 -0.90
N LEU A 63 -6.99 -4.06 -0.18
CA LEU A 63 -6.63 -5.13 0.75
C LEU A 63 -6.51 -6.51 0.07
N GLN A 64 -7.42 -6.81 -0.86
CA GLN A 64 -7.57 -8.15 -1.47
C GLN A 64 -6.33 -8.69 -2.20
N PRO A 65 -5.50 -7.88 -2.89
CA PRO A 65 -4.32 -8.39 -3.58
C PRO A 65 -3.21 -8.91 -2.65
N ASP A 66 -3.17 -8.45 -1.39
CA ASP A 66 -2.13 -8.84 -0.44
C ASP A 66 -2.52 -10.14 0.27
N ASN A 67 -1.65 -11.15 0.21
CA ASN A 67 -1.89 -12.46 0.80
C ASN A 67 -2.06 -12.41 2.32
N ARG A 68 -1.46 -11.42 3.00
CA ARG A 68 -1.65 -11.22 4.44
C ARG A 68 -3.11 -10.91 4.79
N SER A 69 -3.86 -10.29 3.87
CA SER A 69 -5.28 -10.00 4.06
C SER A 69 -6.16 -11.25 3.98
N ALA A 70 -5.77 -12.24 3.18
CA ALA A 70 -6.52 -13.49 3.05
C ALA A 70 -6.46 -14.31 4.36
N ASP A 71 -5.30 -14.31 5.02
CA ASP A 71 -5.04 -15.05 6.25
C ASP A 71 -5.17 -14.17 7.52
N ALA A 72 -5.71 -12.96 7.38
CA ALA A 72 -5.81 -11.99 8.47
C ALA A 72 -6.67 -12.53 9.62
N LYS A 73 -6.08 -12.58 10.82
CA LYS A 73 -6.76 -12.99 12.06
C LYS A 73 -7.42 -11.85 12.81
N ASP A 74 -7.04 -10.61 12.48
CA ASP A 74 -7.52 -9.38 13.07
C ASP A 74 -7.44 -8.22 12.07
N TYR A 75 -8.04 -7.08 12.42
CA TYR A 75 -8.02 -5.88 11.58
C TYR A 75 -6.66 -5.16 11.58
N ARG A 76 -5.75 -5.50 12.50
CA ARG A 76 -4.38 -4.94 12.54
C ARG A 76 -3.58 -5.39 11.34
N ILE A 77 -3.72 -6.65 10.92
CA ILE A 77 -3.09 -7.14 9.68
C ILE A 77 -3.62 -6.38 8.47
N LEU A 78 -4.93 -6.12 8.41
CA LEU A 78 -5.51 -5.31 7.33
C LEU A 78 -4.98 -3.86 7.34
N ALA A 79 -4.83 -3.26 8.52
CA ALA A 79 -4.24 -1.93 8.67
C ALA A 79 -2.77 -1.89 8.20
N LEU A 80 -1.97 -2.93 8.51
CA LEU A 80 -0.59 -3.06 7.99
C LEU A 80 -0.56 -3.08 6.47
N VAL A 81 -1.46 -3.85 5.85
CA VAL A 81 -1.57 -3.91 4.38
C VAL A 81 -1.93 -2.53 3.80
N ALA A 82 -2.88 -1.82 4.42
CA ALA A 82 -3.24 -0.47 3.98
C ALA A 82 -2.08 0.53 4.10
N VAL A 83 -1.30 0.45 5.19
CA VAL A 83 -0.10 1.28 5.40
C VAL A 83 1.00 0.99 4.37
N ASP A 84 1.22 -0.28 4.04
CA ASP A 84 2.19 -0.65 3.00
C ASP A 84 1.75 -0.19 1.61
N ALA A 85 0.46 -0.29 1.30
CA ALA A 85 -0.11 0.24 0.06
C ALA A 85 0.04 1.78 0.00
N MET A 86 -0.22 2.47 1.10
CA MET A 86 -0.01 3.92 1.24
C MET A 86 1.46 4.30 1.02
N LYS A 87 2.40 3.53 1.58
CA LYS A 87 3.84 3.76 1.41
C LYS A 87 4.27 3.59 -0.04
N SER A 88 3.77 2.56 -0.72
CA SER A 88 4.00 2.35 -2.14
C SER A 88 3.52 3.54 -2.97
N GLN A 89 2.29 4.01 -2.71
CA GLN A 89 1.74 5.20 -3.36
C GLN A 89 2.58 6.45 -3.06
N ALA A 90 2.93 6.71 -1.80
CA ALA A 90 3.75 7.86 -1.40
C ALA A 90 5.12 7.87 -2.08
N THR A 91 5.73 6.68 -2.26
CA THR A 91 6.99 6.51 -2.99
C THR A 91 6.82 6.89 -4.46
N ALA A 92 5.74 6.44 -5.11
CA ALA A 92 5.43 6.79 -6.49
C ALA A 92 5.17 8.30 -6.66
N VAL A 93 4.43 8.92 -5.74
CA VAL A 93 4.18 10.36 -5.73
C VAL A 93 5.47 11.16 -5.53
N THR A 94 6.34 10.72 -4.62
CA THR A 94 7.67 11.33 -4.41
C THR A 94 8.48 11.32 -5.72
N ALA A 95 8.53 10.18 -6.41
CA ALA A 95 9.21 10.06 -7.69
C ALA A 95 8.59 10.93 -8.79
N LYS A 96 7.26 11.11 -8.78
CA LYS A 96 6.57 12.04 -9.70
C LYS A 96 6.96 13.49 -9.40
N VAL A 97 6.98 13.90 -8.14
CA VAL A 97 7.41 15.25 -7.73
C VAL A 97 8.85 15.52 -8.17
N GLU A 98 9.76 14.56 -8.00
CA GLU A 98 11.15 14.69 -8.47
C GLU A 98 11.23 14.89 -10.00
N LYS A 99 10.44 14.14 -10.77
CA LYS A 99 10.37 14.33 -12.23
C LYS A 99 9.85 15.72 -12.61
N LEU A 100 8.85 16.23 -11.89
CA LEU A 100 8.32 17.59 -12.11
C LEU A 100 9.37 18.67 -11.79
N ILE A 101 10.21 18.46 -10.77
CA ILE A 101 11.33 19.34 -10.44
C ILE A 101 12.38 19.32 -11.57
N GLN A 102 12.73 18.13 -12.07
CA GLN A 102 13.73 17.96 -13.14
C GLN A 102 13.28 18.52 -14.49
N GLY A 103 11.97 18.55 -14.75
CA GLY A 103 11.36 19.03 -16.00
C GLY A 103 11.48 20.53 -16.30
N ALA A 104 12.32 21.26 -15.57
CA ALA A 104 12.66 22.67 -15.77
C ALA A 104 11.42 23.58 -15.99
N THR A 105 10.58 23.72 -14.95
CA THR A 105 9.52 24.73 -14.96
C THR A 105 10.15 26.14 -14.83
N LYS A 106 9.78 27.07 -15.72
CA LYS A 106 10.12 28.51 -15.59
C LYS A 106 9.32 29.21 -14.48
N ASP A 107 8.33 28.51 -13.91
CA ASP A 107 7.47 28.99 -12.85
C ASP A 107 8.15 28.80 -11.47
N LYS A 108 8.69 29.90 -10.93
CA LYS A 108 9.35 29.92 -9.63
C LYS A 108 8.44 29.52 -8.46
N ILE A 109 7.13 29.82 -8.57
CA ILE A 109 6.16 29.45 -7.53
C ILE A 109 5.99 27.94 -7.53
N ALA A 110 5.78 27.34 -8.71
CA ALA A 110 5.72 25.89 -8.86
C ALA A 110 7.02 25.21 -8.42
N THR A 111 8.19 25.73 -8.78
CA THR A 111 9.49 25.16 -8.34
C THR A 111 9.60 25.15 -6.82
N ARG A 112 9.21 26.24 -6.14
CA ARG A 112 9.24 26.32 -4.67
C ARG A 112 8.22 25.35 -4.04
N ALA A 113 7.00 25.30 -4.57
CA ALA A 113 5.96 24.41 -4.08
C ALA A 113 6.38 22.93 -4.18
N LEU A 114 6.92 22.52 -5.34
CA LEU A 114 7.45 21.17 -5.54
C LEU A 114 8.61 20.85 -4.58
N GLY A 115 9.45 21.84 -4.27
CA GLY A 115 10.52 21.69 -3.29
C GLY A 115 10.02 21.34 -1.89
N PHE A 116 8.90 21.93 -1.44
CA PHE A 116 8.24 21.56 -0.18
C PHE A 116 7.60 20.18 -0.28
N CYS A 117 6.81 19.92 -1.32
CA CYS A 117 6.18 18.61 -1.54
C CYS A 117 7.18 17.46 -1.55
N ARG A 118 8.39 17.67 -2.10
CA ARG A 118 9.47 16.69 -2.03
C ARG A 118 9.84 16.33 -0.60
N VAL A 119 10.02 17.35 0.26
CA VAL A 119 10.37 17.15 1.67
C VAL A 119 9.23 16.45 2.40
N ASP A 120 7.99 16.91 2.19
CA ASP A 120 6.81 16.36 2.86
C ASP A 120 6.58 14.89 2.48
N TYR A 121 6.62 14.54 1.20
CA TYR A 121 6.42 13.15 0.77
C TYR A 121 7.59 12.23 1.08
N SER A 122 8.83 12.72 1.06
CA SER A 122 9.98 11.91 1.52
C SER A 122 9.91 11.63 3.03
N GLY A 123 9.51 12.64 3.82
CA GLY A 123 9.28 12.49 5.25
C GLY A 123 8.09 11.58 5.55
N MET A 124 7.04 11.63 4.73
CA MET A 124 5.89 10.73 4.80
C MET A 124 6.30 9.27 4.59
N VAL A 125 7.10 8.96 3.57
CA VAL A 125 7.60 7.58 3.33
C VAL A 125 8.37 7.06 4.55
N SER A 126 9.24 7.87 5.13
CA SER A 126 10.00 7.52 6.34
C SER A 126 9.07 7.34 7.56
N THR A 127 8.03 8.16 7.67
CA THR A 127 7.03 8.04 8.74
C THR A 127 6.21 6.76 8.60
N LEU A 128 5.88 6.35 7.37
CA LEU A 128 5.14 5.11 7.11
C LEU A 128 5.95 3.86 7.47
N GLU A 129 7.28 3.90 7.38
CA GLU A 129 8.15 2.84 7.91
C GLU A 129 8.03 2.72 9.43
N ILE A 130 8.09 3.85 10.14
CA ILE A 130 7.90 3.88 11.59
C ILE A 130 6.49 3.41 11.97
N CYS A 131 5.47 3.81 11.20
CA CYS A 131 4.10 3.33 11.40
C CYS A 131 3.98 1.82 11.25
N HIS A 132 4.61 1.25 10.21
CA HIS A 132 4.62 -0.19 10.01
C HIS A 132 5.16 -0.89 11.26
N ASP A 133 6.33 -0.48 11.75
CA ASP A 133 6.98 -1.09 12.91
C ASP A 133 6.08 -0.98 14.15
N ILE A 134 5.51 0.20 14.41
CA ILE A 134 4.59 0.45 15.53
C ILE A 134 3.38 -0.49 15.48
N ILE A 135 2.74 -0.63 14.31
CA ILE A 135 1.54 -1.45 14.15
C ILE A 135 1.91 -2.94 14.24
N GLN A 136 3.03 -3.34 13.63
CA GLN A 136 3.51 -4.73 13.60
C GLN A 136 3.92 -5.23 14.99
N SER A 137 4.57 -4.39 15.78
CA SER A 137 4.98 -4.72 17.15
C SER A 137 3.90 -4.39 18.19
N PHE A 138 2.71 -3.94 17.78
CA PHE A 138 1.70 -3.53 18.72
C PHE A 138 1.16 -4.74 19.49
N GLU A 139 1.32 -4.68 20.80
CA GLU A 139 0.75 -5.62 21.76
C GLU A 139 -0.14 -4.86 22.74
N ILE A 140 -1.31 -5.43 23.02
CA ILE A 140 -2.25 -4.89 23.99
C ILE A 140 -1.73 -5.16 25.40
N ARG A 141 -1.61 -4.11 26.20
CA ARG A 141 -0.91 -4.15 27.49
C ARG A 141 -1.66 -4.91 28.56
N LYS A 142 -0.88 -5.54 29.44
CA LYS A 142 -1.25 -5.72 30.85
C LYS A 142 -0.49 -4.64 31.67
N GLY A 143 -1.15 -3.54 32.03
CA GLY A 143 -0.54 -2.45 32.83
C GLY A 143 -0.05 -1.24 32.03
N ASN A 144 0.90 -0.46 32.57
CA ASN A 144 1.20 0.91 32.15
C ASN A 144 2.46 1.13 31.27
N GLU A 145 3.22 0.10 30.88
CA GLU A 145 4.56 0.30 30.27
C GLU A 145 4.59 0.10 28.75
N GLY A 146 4.64 1.17 27.92
CA GLY A 146 4.93 1.23 26.45
C GLY A 146 3.80 1.82 25.54
N PRO A 147 3.78 1.62 24.18
CA PRO A 147 2.94 2.40 23.25
C PRO A 147 1.42 2.32 23.49
N THR A 148 0.75 3.47 23.57
CA THR A 148 -0.70 3.55 23.71
C THR A 148 -1.43 3.23 22.40
N PRO A 149 -2.69 2.77 22.42
CA PRO A 149 -3.52 2.63 21.22
C PRO A 149 -3.59 3.92 20.39
N PHE A 150 -3.53 5.09 21.04
CA PHE A 150 -3.45 6.39 20.37
C PHE A 150 -2.22 6.54 19.48
N LEU A 151 -1.11 5.87 19.80
CA LEU A 151 0.10 5.90 18.96
C LEU A 151 -0.15 5.27 17.58
N LEU A 152 -1.03 4.27 17.48
CA LEU A 152 -1.39 3.64 16.21
C LEU A 152 -1.97 4.67 15.23
N ILE A 153 -2.97 5.42 15.69
CA ILE A 153 -3.63 6.44 14.87
C ILE A 153 -2.72 7.66 14.67
N GLY A 154 -2.03 8.10 15.74
CA GLY A 154 -1.19 9.29 15.71
C GLY A 154 -0.01 9.20 14.74
N CYS A 155 0.45 7.99 14.40
CA CYS A 155 1.47 7.84 13.37
C CYS A 155 0.91 8.16 11.96
N ILE A 156 -0.34 7.74 11.65
CA ILE A 156 -1.01 8.03 10.38
C ILE A 156 -1.38 9.51 10.28
N GLU A 157 -1.80 10.15 11.38
CA GLU A 157 -2.10 11.60 11.40
C GLU A 157 -0.92 12.45 10.91
N LYS A 158 0.32 12.06 11.22
CA LYS A 158 1.53 12.74 10.71
C LYS A 158 1.65 12.65 9.19
N THR A 159 1.24 11.52 8.61
CA THR A 159 1.24 11.33 7.14
C THR A 159 0.15 12.17 6.49
N THR A 160 -1.05 12.26 7.09
CA THR A 160 -2.13 13.15 6.65
C THR A 160 -1.69 14.61 6.66
N LYS A 161 -0.92 15.03 7.68
CA LYS A 161 -0.35 16.38 7.72
C LYS A 161 0.56 16.66 6.52
N ALA A 162 1.45 15.73 6.17
CA ALA A 162 2.34 15.88 5.01
C ALA A 162 1.57 16.02 3.68
N ILE A 163 0.49 15.24 3.52
CA ILE A 163 -0.40 15.34 2.35
C ILE A 163 -1.01 16.75 2.24
N ASN A 164 -1.56 17.26 3.34
CA ASN A 164 -2.20 18.58 3.38
C ASN A 164 -1.19 19.72 3.21
N ASP A 165 -0.02 19.63 3.86
CA ASP A 165 1.02 20.65 3.76
C ASP A 165 1.47 20.84 2.30
N CYS A 166 1.66 19.75 1.54
CA CYS A 166 1.98 19.83 0.12
C CYS A 166 0.81 20.42 -0.69
N ALA A 167 -0.43 19.96 -0.47
CA ALA A 167 -1.60 20.48 -1.17
C ALA A 167 -1.71 22.01 -1.02
N ASP A 168 -1.58 22.51 0.21
CA ASP A 168 -1.59 23.94 0.53
C ASP A 168 -0.48 24.72 -0.22
N LYS A 169 0.73 24.13 -0.39
CA LYS A 169 1.80 24.79 -1.16
C LYS A 169 1.51 24.83 -2.65
N THR A 170 0.75 23.88 -3.15
CA THR A 170 0.47 23.73 -4.58
C THR A 170 -0.80 24.44 -5.03
N GLU A 171 -1.71 24.82 -4.12
CA GLU A 171 -3.05 25.36 -4.41
C GLU A 171 -3.05 26.43 -5.50
N PHE A 172 -2.15 27.41 -5.40
CA PHE A 172 -2.04 28.54 -6.34
C PHE A 172 -0.90 28.40 -7.36
N ALA A 173 -0.22 27.27 -7.39
CA ALA A 173 0.84 27.00 -8.36
C ALA A 173 0.26 26.38 -9.64
N SER A 174 0.93 26.60 -10.78
CA SER A 174 0.50 26.04 -12.08
C SER A 174 0.41 24.51 -12.12
N ILE A 175 1.05 23.84 -11.16
CA ILE A 175 1.10 22.38 -11.03
C ILE A 175 -0.05 21.79 -10.19
N SER A 176 -0.93 22.60 -9.60
CA SER A 176 -2.01 22.18 -8.68
C SER A 176 -2.88 21.08 -9.28
N VAL A 177 -3.42 21.33 -10.47
CA VAL A 177 -4.26 20.37 -11.21
C VAL A 177 -3.51 19.07 -11.52
N GLY A 178 -2.20 19.16 -11.75
CA GLY A 178 -1.36 18.00 -12.06
C GLY A 178 -1.04 17.11 -10.86
N LEU A 179 -1.31 17.57 -9.63
CA LEU A 179 -1.08 16.84 -8.37
C LEU A 179 -2.36 16.51 -7.59
N MET A 180 -3.51 17.01 -8.02
CA MET A 180 -4.80 16.80 -7.34
C MET A 180 -5.13 15.31 -7.16
N LYS A 181 -4.91 14.49 -8.19
CA LYS A 181 -5.14 13.05 -8.10
C LYS A 181 -4.25 12.38 -7.06
N GLU A 182 -2.97 12.76 -6.98
CA GLU A 182 -2.05 12.21 -6.00
C GLU A 182 -2.45 12.57 -4.57
N TYR A 183 -2.91 13.79 -4.35
CA TYR A 183 -3.48 14.21 -3.07
C TYR A 183 -4.71 13.38 -2.68
N GLU A 184 -5.65 13.19 -3.61
CA GLU A 184 -6.86 12.39 -3.37
C GLU A 184 -6.54 10.93 -3.07
N ASP A 185 -5.67 10.31 -3.89
CA ASP A 185 -5.24 8.93 -3.70
C ASP A 185 -4.59 8.74 -2.31
N LEU A 186 -3.63 9.58 -1.95
CA LEU A 186 -2.95 9.50 -0.65
C LEU A 186 -3.91 9.73 0.51
N SER A 187 -4.86 10.65 0.37
CA SER A 187 -5.90 10.91 1.38
C SER A 187 -6.81 9.70 1.59
N MET A 188 -7.20 9.01 0.52
CA MET A 188 -7.99 7.78 0.61
C MET A 188 -7.22 6.68 1.36
N PHE A 189 -5.93 6.49 1.08
CA PHE A 189 -5.08 5.56 1.80
C PHE A 189 -4.91 5.93 3.29
N ALA A 190 -4.72 7.21 3.60
CA ALA A 190 -4.60 7.70 4.98
C ALA A 190 -5.86 7.43 5.81
N ASN A 191 -7.02 7.70 5.22
CA ASN A 191 -8.31 7.49 5.86
C ASN A 191 -8.61 6.00 6.01
N LEU A 192 -8.32 5.18 4.99
CA LEU A 192 -8.46 3.72 5.10
C LEU A 192 -7.60 3.16 6.23
N SER A 193 -6.33 3.55 6.28
CA SER A 193 -5.39 3.10 7.32
C SER A 193 -5.86 3.50 8.72
N SER A 194 -6.27 4.76 8.89
CA SER A 194 -6.80 5.27 10.16
C SER A 194 -8.06 4.54 10.60
N SER A 195 -9.00 4.31 9.68
CA SER A 195 -10.27 3.63 9.99
C SER A 195 -10.08 2.15 10.34
N LEU A 196 -9.15 1.45 9.70
CA LEU A 196 -8.82 0.06 10.03
C LEU A 196 -8.14 -0.05 11.41
N LEU A 197 -7.26 0.90 11.75
CA LEU A 197 -6.67 0.97 13.10
C LEU A 197 -7.71 1.29 14.17
N LEU A 198 -8.63 2.21 13.89
CA LEU A 198 -9.74 2.49 14.79
C LEU A 198 -10.59 1.23 15.00
N LEU A 199 -10.95 0.54 13.91
CA LEU A 199 -11.72 -0.70 13.98
C LEU A 199 -11.01 -1.78 14.80
N PHE A 200 -9.69 -1.93 14.62
CA PHE A 200 -8.88 -2.84 15.43
C PHE A 200 -8.92 -2.50 16.93
N ILE A 201 -8.93 -1.22 17.27
CA ILE A 201 -8.99 -0.76 18.68
C ILE A 201 -10.38 -0.98 19.28
N THR A 202 -11.45 -0.96 18.46
CA THR A 202 -12.84 -0.95 18.96
C THR A 202 -13.59 -2.28 18.82
N SER A 203 -13.11 -3.28 18.07
CA SER A 203 -13.96 -4.42 17.66
C SER A 203 -13.30 -5.82 17.74
N PRO A 204 -13.67 -6.63 18.77
CA PRO A 204 -14.05 -6.18 20.11
C PRO A 204 -12.85 -5.44 20.74
N PRO A 205 -13.07 -4.48 21.66
CA PRO A 205 -11.96 -3.75 22.26
C PRO A 205 -10.98 -4.77 22.87
N PRO A 206 -9.68 -4.69 22.55
CA PRO A 206 -8.74 -5.59 23.16
C PRO A 206 -8.80 -5.56 24.69
N ARG A 207 -8.83 -6.74 25.33
CA ARG A 207 -8.95 -6.83 26.80
C ARG A 207 -7.84 -6.04 27.47
N GLY A 208 -8.19 -5.16 28.41
CA GLY A 208 -7.23 -4.33 29.14
C GLY A 208 -7.13 -2.87 28.67
N LEU A 209 -7.93 -2.46 27.67
CA LEU A 209 -8.00 -1.08 27.20
C LEU A 209 -8.74 -0.11 28.12
N GLY A 210 -9.41 -0.60 29.18
CA GLY A 210 -10.22 0.24 30.07
C GLY A 210 -11.38 0.96 29.37
N LEU A 211 -11.72 0.55 28.13
CA LEU A 211 -12.87 1.01 27.37
C LEU A 211 -14.05 0.09 27.70
N ASP A 212 -14.55 0.17 28.93
CA ASP A 212 -15.85 -0.38 29.26
C ASP A 212 -16.89 0.49 28.55
N ILE A 213 -17.31 0.07 27.35
CA ILE A 213 -18.47 0.65 26.68
C ILE A 213 -19.69 0.04 27.37
N PRO A 214 -20.58 0.85 28.00
CA PRO A 214 -21.80 0.33 28.60
C PRO A 214 -22.63 -0.37 27.52
N SER A 215 -23.05 -1.60 27.82
CA SER A 215 -24.04 -2.29 27.00
C SER A 215 -25.41 -1.75 27.38
N ASP A 216 -26.03 -0.97 26.48
CA ASP A 216 -27.48 -0.72 26.52
C ASP A 216 -28.20 -1.82 25.70
#